data_AF-A0A660U522-F1
#
_entry.id   AF-A0A660U522-F1
#
_cell.length_a   1.000
_cell.length_b   1.000
_cell.length_c   1.000
_cell.angle_alpha   90.00
_cell.angle_beta   90.00
_cell.angle_gamma   90.00
#
_symmetry.space_group_name_H-M   'P 1'
#
loop_
_entity.id
_entity.type
_entity.pdbx_description
1 polymer ?
#
loop_
_entity_poly.entity_id
_entity_poly.type
_entity_poly.pdbx_seq_one_letter_code
_entity_poly.pdbx_strand_id
1 'polypeptide(L)'
;MTAFDAELFGHWWFEGPEWLYYVLKWISFDPEIKTATCSEYMDENPAYNWVYLPESSWGMNYDNSTWMNKEVEWVLERIYHAENEMIELAKAFADNPDPHLARILRQAMRELFILQASDWEFMITNWNTRNLAEKMVVERHEDFKRLAKMAWDYGSGRWVEESEWGFLTECELREELFMEPEVWWFKELEYPPPEL
;
A
#
# COMPACT_ATOMS: atom_id res chain seq x y z
N MET A 1 14.25 -14.92 -15.30
CA MET A 1 13.58 -14.77 -13.99
C MET A 1 12.21 -15.41 -14.08
N THR A 2 11.81 -16.19 -13.08
CA THR A 2 10.46 -16.77 -12.97
C THR A 2 9.86 -16.32 -11.64
N ALA A 3 8.65 -15.76 -11.67
CA ALA A 3 7.96 -15.24 -10.49
C ALA A 3 6.63 -15.98 -10.29
N PHE A 4 6.29 -16.23 -9.04
CA PHE A 4 5.08 -16.94 -8.61
C PHE A 4 4.61 -16.35 -7.28
N ASP A 5 3.31 -16.36 -7.02
CA ASP A 5 2.78 -16.09 -5.69
C ASP A 5 3.28 -17.13 -4.69
N ALA A 6 3.76 -16.69 -3.53
CA ALA A 6 4.37 -17.58 -2.55
C ALA A 6 3.38 -18.65 -2.05
N GLU A 7 2.10 -18.29 -1.91
CA GLU A 7 1.03 -19.21 -1.50
C GLU A 7 0.74 -20.32 -2.52
N LEU A 8 1.23 -20.21 -3.76
CA LEU A 8 1.17 -21.33 -4.69
C LEU A 8 1.83 -22.57 -4.08
N PHE A 9 2.99 -22.39 -3.43
CA PHE A 9 3.77 -23.49 -2.87
C PHE A 9 3.35 -23.78 -1.42
N GLY A 10 2.43 -24.73 -1.25
CA GLY A 10 2.04 -25.32 0.03
C GLY A 10 0.61 -25.00 0.45
N HIS A 11 0.06 -23.86 0.01
CA HIS A 11 -1.34 -23.52 0.24
C HIS A 11 -2.23 -24.00 -0.91
N TRP A 12 -1.98 -23.53 -2.14
CA TRP A 12 -2.75 -23.96 -3.31
C TRP A 12 -2.27 -25.28 -3.89
N TRP A 13 -0.96 -25.49 -3.92
CA TRP A 13 -0.34 -26.75 -4.32
C TRP A 13 0.44 -27.31 -3.14
N PHE A 14 -0.14 -28.33 -2.50
CA PHE A 14 0.37 -28.91 -1.27
C PHE A 14 1.82 -29.42 -1.39
N GLU A 15 2.16 -30.10 -2.49
CA GLU A 15 3.50 -30.62 -2.74
C GLU A 15 4.49 -29.56 -3.25
N GLY A 16 4.03 -28.33 -3.48
CA GLY A 16 4.84 -27.24 -4.04
C GLY A 16 6.16 -26.96 -3.30
N PRO A 17 6.20 -26.94 -1.95
CA PRO A 17 7.45 -26.74 -1.22
C PRO A 17 8.45 -27.89 -1.42
N GLU A 18 7.95 -29.13 -1.47
CA GLU A 18 8.80 -30.31 -1.72
C GLU A 18 9.32 -30.30 -3.16
N TRP A 19 8.47 -29.95 -4.12
CA TRP A 19 8.87 -29.77 -5.51
C TRP A 19 9.96 -28.69 -5.63
N LEU A 20 9.77 -27.53 -5.01
CA LEU A 20 10.73 -26.42 -5.07
C LEU A 20 12.07 -26.83 -4.45
N TYR A 21 12.05 -27.58 -3.33
CA TYR A 21 13.24 -28.17 -2.75
C TYR A 21 13.98 -29.07 -3.73
N TYR A 22 13.30 -30.00 -4.40
CA TYR A 22 13.95 -30.92 -5.35
C TYR A 22 14.47 -30.20 -6.58
N VAL A 23 13.75 -29.20 -7.12
CA VAL A 23 14.24 -28.38 -8.24
C VAL A 23 15.54 -27.67 -7.86
N LEU A 24 15.58 -26.96 -6.74
CA LEU A 24 16.77 -26.25 -6.30
C LEU A 24 17.92 -27.21 -5.95
N LYS A 25 17.60 -28.36 -5.35
CA LYS A 25 18.58 -29.41 -5.04
C LYS A 25 19.18 -30.03 -6.31
N TRP A 26 18.40 -30.24 -7.36
CA TRP A 26 18.92 -30.81 -8.59
C TRP A 26 19.74 -29.77 -9.38
N ILE A 27 19.31 -28.51 -9.39
CA ILE A 27 20.10 -27.42 -9.97
C ILE A 27 21.46 -27.31 -9.27
N SER A 28 21.54 -27.49 -7.94
CA SER A 28 22.83 -27.40 -7.25
C SER A 28 23.81 -28.53 -7.57
N PHE A 29 23.34 -29.62 -8.21
CA PHE A 29 24.19 -30.69 -8.75
C PHE A 29 24.48 -30.53 -10.25
N ASP A 30 23.81 -29.59 -10.92
CA ASP A 30 23.98 -29.35 -12.34
C ASP A 30 25.16 -28.38 -12.57
N PRO A 31 26.18 -28.75 -13.36
CA PRO A 31 27.32 -27.88 -13.60
C PRO A 31 27.03 -26.73 -14.60
N GLU A 32 25.90 -26.77 -15.32
CA GLU A 32 25.54 -25.81 -16.36
C GLU A 32 24.53 -24.75 -15.87
N ILE A 33 23.80 -25.02 -14.78
CA ILE A 33 22.76 -24.14 -14.26
C ILE A 33 23.15 -23.62 -12.87
N LYS A 34 23.13 -22.29 -12.68
CA LYS A 34 23.41 -21.63 -11.40
C LYS A 34 22.17 -20.86 -10.92
N THR A 35 21.81 -21.03 -9.65
CA THR A 35 20.88 -20.12 -8.97
C THR A 35 21.61 -18.89 -8.47
N ALA A 36 20.95 -17.75 -8.56
CA ALA A 36 21.44 -16.49 -8.03
C ALA A 36 20.27 -15.65 -7.55
N THR A 37 20.50 -14.84 -6.53
CA THR A 37 19.62 -13.72 -6.20
C THR A 37 19.70 -12.65 -7.29
N CYS A 38 18.66 -11.81 -7.40
CA CYS A 38 18.68 -10.72 -8.36
C CYS A 38 19.87 -9.76 -8.14
N SER A 39 20.23 -9.48 -6.88
CA SER A 39 21.37 -8.64 -6.52
C SER A 39 22.70 -9.23 -6.98
N GLU A 40 22.95 -10.52 -6.71
CA GLU A 40 24.18 -11.20 -7.16
C GLU A 40 24.31 -11.17 -8.69
N TYR A 41 23.19 -11.42 -9.40
CA TYR A 41 23.19 -11.38 -10.86
C TYR A 41 23.50 -9.96 -11.38
N MET A 42 22.93 -8.92 -10.76
CA MET A 42 23.16 -7.52 -11.16
C MET A 42 24.60 -7.06 -10.90
N ASP A 43 25.22 -7.49 -9.82
CA ASP A 43 26.63 -7.20 -9.51
C ASP A 43 27.58 -7.87 -10.52
N GLU A 44 27.27 -9.11 -10.93
CA GLU A 44 28.07 -9.86 -11.92
C GLU A 44 27.79 -9.40 -13.37
N ASN A 45 26.59 -8.86 -13.66
CA ASN A 45 26.11 -8.57 -15.02
C ASN A 45 25.52 -7.16 -15.11
N PRO A 46 26.35 -6.10 -15.07
CA PRO A 46 25.87 -4.73 -15.15
C PRO A 46 25.14 -4.47 -16.47
N ALA A 47 24.02 -3.73 -16.39
CA ALA A 47 23.22 -3.37 -17.56
C ALA A 47 24.03 -2.49 -18.53
N TYR A 48 23.97 -2.82 -19.82
CA TYR A 48 24.66 -2.10 -20.89
C TYR A 48 23.71 -1.47 -21.91
N ASN A 49 22.41 -1.74 -21.80
CA ASN A 49 21.36 -1.23 -22.68
C ASN A 49 20.18 -0.71 -21.88
N TRP A 50 19.44 0.21 -22.48
CA TRP A 50 18.20 0.76 -21.94
C TRP A 50 17.04 0.34 -22.82
N VAL A 51 15.89 0.08 -22.19
CA VAL A 51 14.64 -0.22 -22.87
C VAL A 51 13.56 0.70 -22.35
N TYR A 52 12.65 1.10 -23.23
CA TYR A 52 11.42 1.79 -22.83
C TYR A 52 10.40 0.74 -22.39
N LEU A 53 9.83 0.92 -21.18
CA LEU A 53 8.77 0.06 -20.67
C LEU A 53 7.43 0.78 -20.83
N PRO A 54 6.51 0.28 -21.67
CA PRO A 54 5.16 0.81 -21.71
C PRO A 54 4.40 0.45 -20.42
N GLU A 55 3.37 1.23 -20.12
CA GLU A 55 2.43 0.93 -19.04
C GLU A 55 1.89 -0.49 -19.20
N SER A 56 2.05 -1.29 -18.15
CA SER A 56 1.65 -2.70 -18.12
C SER A 56 1.61 -3.21 -16.69
N SER A 57 0.94 -4.34 -16.51
CA SER A 57 0.97 -5.11 -15.27
C SER A 57 1.20 -6.59 -15.58
N TRP A 58 1.42 -7.40 -14.54
CA TRP A 58 1.38 -8.86 -14.64
C TRP A 58 -0.02 -9.45 -14.37
N GLY A 59 -1.05 -8.60 -14.28
CA GLY A 59 -2.43 -8.98 -14.07
C GLY A 59 -3.14 -9.42 -15.35
N MET A 60 -4.49 -9.44 -15.30
CA MET A 60 -5.30 -9.79 -16.46
C MET A 60 -5.03 -8.79 -17.60
N ASN A 61 -4.95 -9.29 -18.84
CA ASN A 61 -4.69 -8.51 -20.06
C ASN A 61 -3.35 -7.76 -20.11
N TYR A 62 -2.47 -7.92 -19.11
CA TYR A 62 -1.19 -7.22 -18.99
C TYR A 62 -1.31 -5.68 -18.93
N ASP A 63 -2.47 -5.17 -18.48
CA ASP A 63 -2.77 -3.75 -18.34
C ASP A 63 -3.32 -3.44 -16.94
N ASN A 64 -3.86 -2.25 -16.74
CA ASN A 64 -4.40 -1.80 -15.46
C ASN A 64 -5.88 -2.16 -15.26
N SER A 65 -6.51 -2.90 -16.17
CA SER A 65 -7.96 -3.15 -16.16
C SER A 65 -8.48 -3.89 -14.92
N THR A 66 -7.62 -4.64 -14.22
CA THR A 66 -7.98 -5.27 -12.94
C THR A 66 -8.22 -4.25 -11.82
N TRP A 67 -7.47 -3.14 -11.79
CA TRP A 67 -7.54 -2.13 -10.73
C TRP A 67 -8.18 -0.81 -11.19
N MET A 68 -8.34 -0.61 -12.51
CA MET A 68 -8.91 0.58 -13.11
C MET A 68 -10.05 0.19 -14.06
N ASN A 69 -11.25 0.09 -13.50
CA ASN A 69 -12.46 -0.20 -14.24
C ASN A 69 -13.69 0.38 -13.52
N LYS A 70 -14.86 0.30 -14.15
CA LYS A 70 -16.10 0.89 -13.65
C LYS A 70 -16.56 0.33 -12.29
N GLU A 71 -16.21 -0.91 -11.93
CA GLU A 71 -16.63 -1.50 -10.65
C GLU A 71 -15.85 -0.95 -9.46
N VAL A 72 -14.64 -0.44 -9.69
CA VAL A 72 -13.71 0.04 -8.66
C VAL A 72 -13.43 1.55 -8.77
N GLU A 73 -14.05 2.24 -9.73
CA GLU A 73 -13.94 3.70 -9.90
C GLU A 73 -14.22 4.47 -8.59
N TRP A 74 -15.24 4.07 -7.85
CA TRP A 74 -15.58 4.68 -6.55
C TRP A 74 -14.52 4.44 -5.45
N VAL A 75 -13.71 3.39 -5.56
CA VAL A 75 -12.58 3.13 -4.65
C VAL A 75 -11.47 4.14 -4.94
N LEU A 76 -11.12 4.29 -6.22
CA LEU A 76 -10.11 5.25 -6.69
C LEU A 76 -10.48 6.69 -6.31
N GLU A 77 -11.74 7.09 -6.45
CA GLU A 77 -12.22 8.40 -6.00
C GLU A 77 -11.93 8.66 -4.50
N ARG A 78 -12.08 7.64 -3.66
CA ARG A 78 -11.84 7.74 -2.21
C ARG A 78 -10.36 7.76 -1.87
N ILE A 79 -9.56 6.96 -2.58
CA ILE A 79 -8.10 6.99 -2.46
C ILE A 79 -7.60 8.39 -2.81
N TYR A 80 -7.96 8.93 -3.98
CA TYR A 80 -7.53 10.27 -4.40
C TYR A 80 -8.00 11.38 -3.45
N HIS A 81 -9.22 11.27 -2.91
CA HIS A 81 -9.67 12.19 -1.87
C HIS A 81 -8.75 12.15 -0.65
N ALA A 82 -8.46 10.97 -0.13
CA ALA A 82 -7.65 10.81 1.08
C ALA A 82 -6.18 11.18 0.87
N GLU A 83 -5.60 10.85 -0.29
CA GLU A 83 -4.24 11.25 -0.67
C GLU A 83 -4.09 12.78 -0.68
N ASN A 84 -4.99 13.47 -1.37
CA ASN A 84 -4.96 14.93 -1.45
C ASN A 84 -5.11 15.58 -0.06
N GLU A 85 -6.03 15.06 0.75
CA GLU A 85 -6.22 15.56 2.12
C GLU A 85 -4.98 15.32 3.01
N MET A 86 -4.34 14.16 2.88
CA MET A 86 -3.11 13.84 3.63
C MET A 86 -1.94 14.74 3.23
N ILE A 87 -1.83 15.08 1.94
CA ILE A 87 -0.85 16.06 1.44
C ILE A 87 -1.08 17.43 2.09
N GLU A 88 -2.32 17.91 2.14
CA GLU A 88 -2.64 19.21 2.74
C GLU A 88 -2.39 19.23 4.25
N LEU A 89 -2.74 18.15 4.96
CA LEU A 89 -2.41 17.97 6.39
C LEU A 89 -0.90 17.99 6.62
N ALA A 90 -0.12 17.30 5.79
CA ALA A 90 1.33 17.27 5.89
C ALA A 90 1.96 18.64 5.63
N LYS A 91 1.49 19.37 4.62
CA LYS A 91 1.92 20.75 4.35
C LYS A 91 1.64 21.68 5.52
N ALA A 92 0.50 21.54 6.18
CA ALA A 92 0.11 22.39 7.30
C ALA A 92 0.84 22.04 8.61
N PHE A 93 1.04 20.74 8.88
CA PHE A 93 1.33 20.28 10.24
C PHE A 93 2.56 19.37 10.39
N ALA A 94 3.22 18.92 9.32
CA ALA A 94 4.33 17.96 9.44
C ALA A 94 5.53 18.48 10.26
N ASP A 95 5.79 19.80 10.26
CA ASP A 95 6.89 20.40 11.04
C ASP A 95 6.49 20.72 12.51
N ASN A 96 5.24 20.48 12.88
CA ASN A 96 4.77 20.80 14.23
C ASN A 96 5.33 19.77 15.24
N PRO A 97 6.07 20.20 16.28
CA PRO A 97 6.69 19.29 17.24
C PRO A 97 5.70 18.68 18.25
N ASP A 98 4.41 19.04 18.19
CA ASP A 98 3.40 18.56 19.11
C ASP A 98 3.17 17.03 18.95
N PRO A 99 3.50 16.22 19.98
CA PRO A 99 3.37 14.76 19.90
C PRO A 99 1.92 14.30 19.77
N HIS A 100 0.94 15.08 20.23
CA HIS A 100 -0.48 14.73 20.11
C HIS A 100 -0.97 14.91 18.67
N LEU A 101 -0.55 15.98 18.01
CA LEU A 101 -0.86 16.19 16.60
C LEU A 101 -0.16 15.13 15.73
N ALA A 102 1.12 14.84 16.02
CA ALA A 102 1.85 13.77 15.35
C ALA A 102 1.14 12.41 15.49
N ARG A 103 0.58 12.11 16.67
CA ARG A 103 -0.20 10.89 16.91
C ARG A 103 -1.43 10.81 16.01
N ILE A 104 -2.23 11.88 15.92
CA ILE A 104 -3.42 11.93 15.05
C ILE A 104 -3.02 11.74 13.58
N LEU A 105 -2.00 12.48 13.11
CA LEU A 105 -1.54 12.43 11.73
C LEU A 105 -1.01 11.05 11.34
N ARG A 106 -0.24 10.40 12.22
CA ARG A 106 0.26 9.04 11.99
C ARG A 106 -0.86 8.02 11.87
N GLN A 107 -1.89 8.12 12.69
CA GLN A 107 -3.03 7.21 12.56
C GLN A 107 -3.82 7.48 11.26
N ALA A 108 -4.01 8.75 10.87
CA ALA A 108 -4.62 9.08 9.59
C ALA A 108 -3.81 8.48 8.41
N MET A 109 -2.48 8.57 8.45
CA MET A 109 -1.62 7.93 7.44
C MET A 109 -1.81 6.42 7.37
N ARG A 110 -1.95 5.73 8.51
CA ARG A 110 -2.19 4.27 8.52
C ARG A 110 -3.52 3.91 7.85
N GLU A 111 -4.58 4.65 8.17
CA GLU A 111 -5.88 4.45 7.52
C GLU A 111 -5.78 4.69 6.00
N LEU A 112 -5.01 5.69 5.55
CA LEU A 112 -4.72 5.92 4.13
C LEU A 112 -3.91 4.77 3.51
N PHE A 113 -2.84 4.29 4.15
CA PHE A 113 -2.03 3.18 3.61
C PHE A 113 -2.85 1.90 3.45
N ILE A 114 -3.72 1.60 4.42
CA ILE A 114 -4.62 0.46 4.31
C ILE A 114 -5.62 0.71 3.18
N LEU A 115 -6.19 1.90 3.06
CA LEU A 115 -7.11 2.27 1.98
C LEU A 115 -6.47 2.13 0.58
N GLN A 116 -5.16 2.36 0.46
CA GLN A 116 -4.39 2.27 -0.80
C GLN A 116 -3.97 0.84 -1.18
N ALA A 117 -4.30 -0.17 -0.39
CA ALA A 117 -3.94 -1.56 -0.72
C ALA A 117 -4.68 -2.02 -1.99
N SER A 118 -3.92 -2.38 -3.03
CA SER A 118 -4.47 -2.81 -4.33
C SER A 118 -5.31 -4.09 -4.28
N ASP A 119 -5.23 -4.82 -3.15
CA ASP A 119 -6.05 -5.99 -2.87
C ASP A 119 -7.55 -5.65 -2.91
N TRP A 120 -7.95 -4.45 -2.54
CA TRP A 120 -9.37 -4.08 -2.52
C TRP A 120 -9.99 -4.09 -3.91
N GLU A 121 -9.37 -3.41 -4.87
CA GLU A 121 -9.84 -3.40 -6.25
C GLU A 121 -9.71 -4.79 -6.88
N PHE A 122 -8.63 -5.51 -6.57
CA PHE A 122 -8.44 -6.89 -7.05
C PHE A 122 -9.56 -7.82 -6.56
N MET A 123 -9.91 -7.78 -5.28
CA MET A 123 -10.96 -8.59 -4.65
C MET A 123 -12.36 -8.24 -5.20
N ILE A 124 -12.62 -6.95 -5.45
CA ILE A 124 -13.89 -6.49 -6.04
C ILE A 124 -14.00 -6.97 -7.49
N THR A 125 -12.99 -6.70 -8.33
CA THR A 125 -12.99 -7.04 -9.76
C THR A 125 -13.07 -8.54 -9.98
N ASN A 126 -12.35 -9.35 -9.19
CA ASN A 126 -12.34 -10.82 -9.33
C ASN A 126 -13.45 -11.52 -8.54
N TRP A 127 -14.36 -10.78 -7.92
CA TRP A 127 -15.46 -11.33 -7.11
C TRP A 127 -14.98 -12.24 -5.96
N ASN A 128 -13.76 -12.05 -5.48
CA ASN A 128 -13.19 -12.80 -4.38
C ASN A 128 -13.40 -12.03 -3.07
N THR A 129 -14.32 -12.49 -2.22
CA THR A 129 -14.65 -11.83 -0.94
C THR A 129 -14.98 -10.32 -1.09
N ARG A 130 -15.59 -9.94 -2.22
CA ARG A 130 -15.96 -8.55 -2.57
C ARG A 130 -16.59 -7.75 -1.44
N ASN A 131 -17.59 -8.31 -0.74
CA ASN A 131 -18.27 -7.63 0.36
C ASN A 131 -17.33 -7.20 1.49
N LEU A 132 -16.26 -7.97 1.73
CA LEU A 132 -15.24 -7.62 2.70
C LEU A 132 -14.43 -6.41 2.21
N ALA A 133 -13.95 -6.45 0.96
CA ALA A 133 -13.19 -5.35 0.37
C ALA A 133 -14.01 -4.05 0.33
N GLU A 134 -15.27 -4.11 -0.12
CA GLU A 134 -16.16 -2.93 -0.14
C GLU A 134 -16.35 -2.34 1.26
N LYS A 135 -16.55 -3.19 2.27
CA LYS A 135 -16.66 -2.78 3.67
C LYS A 135 -15.36 -2.11 4.15
N MET A 136 -14.21 -2.71 3.88
CA MET A 136 -12.91 -2.18 4.30
C MET A 136 -12.65 -0.80 3.70
N VAL A 137 -12.85 -0.62 2.39
CA VAL A 137 -12.67 0.69 1.74
C VAL A 137 -13.59 1.75 2.36
N VAL A 138 -14.85 1.41 2.66
CA VAL A 138 -15.78 2.35 3.33
C VAL A 138 -15.29 2.71 4.72
N GLU A 139 -14.96 1.72 5.55
CA GLU A 139 -14.58 1.98 6.94
C GLU A 139 -13.25 2.75 7.02
N ARG A 140 -12.23 2.35 6.26
CA ARG A 140 -10.92 3.04 6.26
C ARG A 140 -11.03 4.48 5.75
N HIS A 141 -11.86 4.73 4.74
CA HIS A 141 -12.07 6.09 4.23
C HIS A 141 -12.81 6.99 5.23
N GLU A 142 -13.85 6.49 5.90
CA GLU A 142 -14.56 7.27 6.92
C GLU A 142 -13.70 7.50 8.17
N ASP A 143 -12.91 6.50 8.59
CA ASP A 143 -11.97 6.64 9.69
C ASP A 143 -10.90 7.68 9.37
N PHE A 144 -10.30 7.60 8.18
CA PHE A 144 -9.38 8.62 7.67
C PHE A 144 -9.99 10.03 7.72
N LYS A 145 -11.20 10.21 7.18
CA LYS A 145 -11.86 11.53 7.15
C LYS A 145 -12.09 12.10 8.55
N ARG A 146 -12.48 11.25 9.50
CA ARG A 146 -12.70 11.68 10.89
C ARG A 146 -11.39 12.09 11.55
N LEU A 147 -10.32 11.32 11.36
CA LEU A 147 -8.98 11.66 11.86
C LEU A 147 -8.43 12.93 11.20
N ALA A 148 -8.61 13.10 9.89
CA ALA A 148 -8.21 14.30 9.16
C ALA A 148 -8.91 15.55 9.71
N LYS A 149 -10.22 15.47 9.94
CA LYS A 149 -10.97 16.55 10.60
C LYS A 149 -10.42 16.83 12.01
N MET A 150 -10.17 15.79 12.80
CA MET A 150 -9.58 15.92 14.15
C MET A 150 -8.22 16.61 14.10
N ALA A 151 -7.37 16.27 13.12
CA ALA A 151 -6.06 16.90 12.91
C ALA A 151 -6.19 18.38 12.57
N TRP A 152 -7.11 18.76 11.68
CA TRP A 152 -7.39 20.17 11.39
C TRP A 152 -7.91 20.93 12.60
N ASP A 153 -8.85 20.34 13.35
CA ASP A 153 -9.39 20.95 14.56
C ASP A 153 -8.28 21.17 15.58
N TYR A 154 -7.55 20.13 15.93
CA TYR A 154 -6.45 20.19 16.90
C TYR A 154 -5.32 21.12 16.46
N GLY A 155 -4.79 20.93 15.25
CA GLY A 155 -3.67 21.69 14.70
C GLY A 155 -3.98 23.17 14.47
N SER A 156 -5.26 23.53 14.27
CA SER A 156 -5.70 24.94 14.21
C SER A 156 -6.03 25.55 15.57
N GLY A 157 -5.81 24.82 16.67
CA GLY A 157 -6.13 25.25 18.03
C GLY A 157 -7.63 25.26 18.37
N ARG A 158 -8.46 24.53 17.63
CA ARG A 158 -9.87 24.30 17.98
C ARG A 158 -9.97 23.21 19.04
N TRP A 159 -11.06 23.27 19.81
CA TRP A 159 -11.37 22.26 20.81
C TRP A 159 -11.69 20.92 20.14
N VAL A 160 -11.09 19.85 20.66
CA VAL A 160 -11.37 18.46 20.26
C VAL A 160 -12.03 17.75 21.43
N GLU A 161 -13.20 17.18 21.19
CA GLU A 161 -13.98 16.47 22.22
C GLU A 161 -13.26 15.18 22.68
N GLU A 162 -13.49 14.78 23.93
CA GLU A 162 -12.94 13.54 24.52
C GLU A 162 -13.30 12.29 23.70
N SER A 163 -14.48 12.28 23.09
CA SER A 163 -14.95 11.22 22.20
C SER A 163 -14.04 11.00 20.97
N GLU A 164 -13.40 12.05 20.46
CA GLU A 164 -12.47 11.94 19.33
C GLU A 164 -11.13 11.32 19.76
N TRP A 165 -10.67 11.59 20.98
CA TRP A 165 -9.49 10.93 21.56
C TRP A 165 -9.75 9.44 21.82
N GLY A 166 -10.96 9.12 22.27
CA GLY A 166 -11.44 7.73 22.38
C GLY A 166 -11.40 7.03 21.02
N PHE A 167 -11.97 7.67 20.00
CA PHE A 167 -11.97 7.15 18.62
C PHE A 167 -10.56 6.95 18.05
N LEU A 168 -9.64 7.91 18.24
CA LEU A 168 -8.24 7.77 17.85
C LEU A 168 -7.62 6.51 18.47
N THR A 169 -7.86 6.29 19.77
CA THR A 169 -7.33 5.13 20.50
C THR A 169 -7.95 3.82 19.97
N GLU A 170 -9.23 3.82 19.63
CA GLU A 170 -9.88 2.66 19.00
C GLU A 170 -9.27 2.33 17.63
N CYS A 171 -8.96 3.35 16.82
CA CYS A 171 -8.30 3.16 15.52
C CYS A 171 -6.89 2.58 15.70
N GLU A 172 -6.11 3.14 16.63
CA GLU A 172 -4.75 2.65 16.92
C GLU A 172 -4.75 1.19 17.38
N LEU A 173 -5.68 0.79 18.25
CA LEU A 173 -5.79 -0.60 18.72
C LEU A 173 -6.22 -1.57 17.62
N ARG A 174 -6.92 -1.07 16.60
CA ARG A 174 -7.34 -1.88 15.44
C ARG A 174 -6.23 -2.00 14.42
N GLU A 175 -5.48 -0.93 14.18
CA GLU A 175 -4.50 -0.80 13.10
C GLU A 175 -3.15 -0.29 13.62
N GLU A 176 -2.32 -1.22 14.11
CA GLU A 176 -0.98 -0.95 14.65
C GLU A 176 0.14 -1.05 13.58
N LEU A 177 -0.22 -1.16 12.30
CA LEU A 177 0.74 -1.29 11.19
C LEU A 177 1.64 -0.04 11.10
N PHE A 178 2.93 -0.27 10.84
CA PHE A 178 3.96 0.78 10.79
C PHE A 178 4.03 1.58 12.09
N MET A 179 5.00 1.27 12.96
CA MET A 179 5.09 1.90 14.28
C MET A 179 5.29 3.42 14.18
N GLU A 180 6.14 3.87 13.26
CA GLU A 180 6.49 5.29 13.12
C GLU A 180 6.51 5.68 11.63
N PRO A 181 5.32 5.78 10.98
CA PRO A 181 5.24 6.33 9.65
C PRO A 181 5.49 7.84 9.75
N GLU A 182 6.12 8.37 8.70
CA GLU A 182 6.68 9.70 8.77
C GLU A 182 5.88 10.67 7.90
N VAL A 183 5.22 11.63 8.57
CA VAL A 183 4.26 12.56 7.93
C VAL A 183 4.90 13.38 6.82
N TRP A 184 6.21 13.65 6.92
CA TRP A 184 6.91 14.45 5.91
C TRP A 184 6.90 13.81 4.51
N TRP A 185 6.69 12.49 4.38
CA TRP A 185 6.59 11.80 3.08
C TRP A 185 5.52 12.41 2.16
N PHE A 186 4.49 13.02 2.74
CA PHE A 186 3.39 13.65 2.01
C PHE A 186 3.58 15.15 1.78
N LYS A 187 4.59 15.78 2.40
CA LYS A 187 4.79 17.23 2.32
C LYS A 187 5.57 17.65 1.07
N GLU A 188 6.66 16.95 0.77
CA GLU A 188 7.54 17.24 -0.36
C GLU A 188 7.63 16.01 -1.26
N LEU A 189 6.85 15.99 -2.34
CA LEU A 189 6.92 14.93 -3.34
C LEU A 189 8.20 15.08 -4.16
N GLU A 190 9.05 14.06 -4.16
CA GLU A 190 10.27 14.02 -4.97
C GLU A 190 9.95 14.07 -6.49
N TYR A 191 8.80 13.53 -6.88
CA TYR A 191 8.29 13.50 -8.25
C TYR A 191 6.82 13.96 -8.27
N PRO A 192 6.54 15.27 -8.25
CA PRO A 192 5.17 15.76 -8.31
C PRO A 192 4.52 15.42 -9.66
N PRO A 193 3.21 15.12 -9.72
CA PRO A 193 2.53 14.94 -10.98
C PRO A 193 2.61 16.23 -11.82
N PRO A 194 2.69 16.15 -13.16
CA PRO A 194 2.66 17.33 -14.00
C PRO A 194 1.38 18.14 -13.77
N GLU A 195 1.50 19.47 -13.73
CA GLU A 195 0.33 20.36 -13.64
C GLU A 195 -0.61 20.11 -14.82
N LEU A 196 -1.89 19.84 -14.54
CA LEU A 196 -2.95 19.59 -15.53
C LEU A 196 -3.37 20.86 -16.27
#